data_AF-A0A956AQJ9-F1
#
_entry.id   AF-A0A956AQJ9-F1
#
_cell.length_a   1.000
_cell.length_b   1.000
_cell.length_c   1.000
_cell.angle_alpha   90.00
_cell.angle_beta   90.00
_cell.angle_gamma   90.00
#
_symmetry.space_group_name_H-M   'P 1'
#
loop_
_entity.id
_entity.type
_entity.pdbx_description
1 polymer ?
#
loop_
_entity_poly.entity_id
_entity_poly.type
_entity_poly.pdbx_seq_one_letter_code
_entity_poly.pdbx_strand_id
1 'polypeptide(L)'
;MLAFERRWLLRIFDAVYPRQTPGAPTSGAADVPLEGLITDLGSHAPFDFMLGLRAATWVVTLFGPLLVGRLRRFGSLPVSERGEVLEGLAHSRLYLLREIPMLLKMVASLGYVGMPDVQRELGLSVVDSQPPSWARGER
;
A
#
# COMPACT_ATOMS: atom_id res chain seq x y z
N MET A 1 -7.42 8.20 -10.98
CA MET A 1 -5.95 8.14 -10.76
C MET A 1 -5.29 7.61 -12.02
N LEU A 2 -4.11 8.11 -12.41
CA LEU A 2 -3.46 7.72 -13.66
C LEU A 2 -2.78 6.34 -13.55
N ALA A 3 -2.59 5.65 -14.68
CA ALA A 3 -2.05 4.29 -14.71
C ALA A 3 -0.66 4.16 -14.09
N PHE A 4 0.21 5.17 -14.23
CA PHE A 4 1.53 5.14 -13.60
C PHE A 4 1.48 5.36 -12.09
N GLU A 5 0.60 6.25 -11.61
CA GLU A 5 0.40 6.48 -10.17
C GLU A 5 -0.10 5.20 -9.50
N ARG A 6 -1.00 4.47 -10.19
CA ARG A 6 -1.50 3.17 -9.71
C ARG A 6 -0.36 2.17 -9.53
N ARG A 7 0.54 2.07 -10.51
CA ARG A 7 1.74 1.22 -10.39
C ARG A 7 2.63 1.65 -9.22
N TRP A 8 2.78 2.94 -8.97
CA TRP A 8 3.54 3.44 -7.83
C TRP A 8 2.89 3.04 -6.51
N LEU A 9 1.58 3.23 -6.38
CA LEU A 9 0.84 2.88 -5.17
C LEU A 9 0.91 1.37 -4.87
N LEU A 10 0.78 0.51 -5.88
CA LEU A 10 0.95 -0.93 -5.71
C LEU A 10 2.36 -1.31 -5.22
N ARG A 11 3.41 -0.62 -5.71
CA ARG A 11 4.78 -0.82 -5.22
C ARG A 11 4.99 -0.35 -3.79
N ILE A 12 4.24 0.66 -3.36
CA ILE A 12 4.21 1.11 -1.97
C ILE A 12 3.50 0.07 -1.10
N PHE A 13 2.35 -0.46 -1.51
CA PHE A 13 1.64 -1.51 -0.78
C PHE A 13 2.48 -2.78 -0.62
N ASP A 14 3.19 -3.19 -1.68
CA ASP A 14 4.18 -4.28 -1.66
C ASP A 14 5.29 -4.05 -0.62
N ALA A 15 5.70 -2.80 -0.39
CA ALA A 15 6.67 -2.47 0.65
C ALA A 15 6.06 -2.48 2.07
N VAL A 16 4.76 -2.22 2.21
CA VAL A 16 4.04 -2.30 3.49
C VAL A 16 3.81 -3.75 3.90
N TYR A 17 3.45 -4.62 2.95
CA TYR A 17 3.20 -6.05 3.16
C TYR A 17 4.04 -6.92 2.21
N PRO A 18 5.35 -7.06 2.48
CA PRO A 18 6.23 -7.87 1.65
C PRO A 18 6.04 -9.38 1.90
N ARG A 19 6.28 -10.19 0.88
CA ARG A 19 6.12 -11.66 0.90
C ARG A 19 7.08 -12.41 1.86
N GLN A 20 8.14 -11.77 2.35
CA GLN A 20 9.29 -12.46 2.96
C GLN A 20 9.55 -12.07 4.43
N THR A 21 8.52 -11.75 5.19
CA THR A 21 8.68 -11.45 6.63
C THR A 21 8.46 -12.72 7.46
N PRO A 22 9.46 -13.15 8.28
CA PRO A 22 9.27 -14.28 9.19
C PRO A 22 8.08 -14.06 10.13
N GLY A 23 7.14 -15.01 10.18
CA GLY A 23 5.92 -14.92 10.99
C GLY A 23 4.78 -14.11 10.35
N ALA A 24 4.93 -13.63 9.11
CA ALA A 24 3.86 -13.00 8.33
C ALA A 24 3.16 -14.02 7.40
N PRO A 25 1.97 -13.66 6.85
CA PRO A 25 1.31 -14.47 5.84
C PRO A 25 2.22 -14.76 4.63
N THR A 26 2.03 -15.92 4.01
CA THR A 26 2.77 -16.42 2.85
C THR A 26 2.54 -15.60 1.58
N SER A 27 1.42 -14.88 1.50
CA SER A 27 1.08 -13.97 0.41
C SER A 27 1.44 -12.53 0.78
N GLY A 28 2.14 -11.81 -0.09
CA GLY A 28 2.37 -10.36 0.07
C GLY A 28 1.30 -9.52 -0.64
N ALA A 29 1.37 -8.20 -0.49
CA ALA A 29 0.48 -7.28 -1.20
C ALA A 29 0.60 -7.36 -2.74
N ALA A 30 1.73 -7.82 -3.27
CA ALA A 30 1.89 -8.07 -4.70
C ALA A 30 1.19 -9.34 -5.21
N ASP A 31 0.86 -10.28 -4.32
CA ASP A 31 0.25 -11.58 -4.67
C ASP A 31 -1.29 -11.52 -4.63
N VAL A 32 -1.88 -10.41 -4.16
CA VAL A 32 -3.32 -10.19 -4.06
C VAL A 32 -3.82 -9.10 -5.03
N PRO A 33 -5.08 -9.14 -5.48
CA PRO A 33 -5.64 -8.23 -6.49
C PRO A 33 -5.94 -6.80 -5.97
N LEU A 34 -4.98 -6.14 -5.31
CA LEU A 34 -5.14 -4.77 -4.76
C LEU A 34 -5.35 -3.69 -5.83
N GLU A 35 -5.10 -4.00 -7.10
CA GLU A 35 -5.51 -3.11 -8.19
C GLU A 35 -7.04 -2.91 -8.22
N GLY A 36 -7.80 -3.93 -7.82
CA GLY A 36 -9.24 -3.86 -7.64
C GLY A 36 -9.63 -2.78 -6.64
N LEU A 37 -9.02 -2.78 -5.45
CA LEU A 37 -9.21 -1.75 -4.44
C LEU A 37 -8.95 -0.34 -5.00
N ILE A 38 -7.84 -0.14 -5.71
CA ILE A 38 -7.49 1.20 -6.24
C ILE A 38 -8.52 1.67 -7.29
N THR A 39 -9.06 0.75 -8.08
CA THR A 39 -10.10 1.04 -9.06
C THR A 39 -11.42 1.39 -8.38
N ASP A 40 -11.76 0.63 -7.33
CA ASP A 40 -12.97 0.80 -6.54
C ASP A 40 -12.96 2.13 -5.76
N LEU A 41 -11.85 2.43 -5.07
CA LEU A 41 -11.62 3.73 -4.42
C LEU A 41 -11.71 4.87 -5.44
N GLY A 42 -11.14 4.71 -6.63
CA GLY A 42 -11.21 5.73 -7.68
C GLY A 42 -12.62 6.00 -8.20
N SER A 43 -13.55 5.06 -8.02
CA SER A 43 -14.93 5.15 -8.49
C SER A 43 -15.90 5.61 -7.40
N HIS A 44 -15.62 5.28 -6.14
CA HIS A 44 -16.57 5.47 -5.03
C HIS A 44 -16.06 6.40 -3.92
N ALA A 45 -14.75 6.59 -3.77
CA ALA A 45 -14.23 7.41 -2.67
C ALA A 45 -14.41 8.92 -2.93
N PRO A 46 -14.56 9.72 -1.87
CA PRO A 46 -14.56 11.18 -1.97
C PRO A 46 -13.33 11.74 -2.70
N PHE A 47 -13.52 12.85 -3.42
CA PHE A 47 -12.45 13.45 -4.24
C PHE A 47 -11.24 13.90 -3.41
N ASP A 48 -11.48 14.47 -2.23
CA ASP A 48 -10.47 14.89 -1.26
C ASP A 48 -9.62 13.72 -0.74
N PHE A 49 -10.26 12.58 -0.46
CA PHE A 49 -9.54 11.34 -0.14
C PHE A 49 -8.63 10.91 -1.30
N MET A 50 -9.15 10.90 -2.53
CA MET A 50 -8.38 10.55 -3.71
C MET A 50 -7.21 11.53 -3.97
N LEU A 51 -7.42 12.82 -3.69
CA LEU A 51 -6.37 13.84 -3.80
C LEU A 51 -5.27 13.58 -2.76
N GLY A 52 -5.64 13.28 -1.52
CA GLY A 52 -4.70 12.92 -0.46
C GLY A 52 -3.91 11.65 -0.79
N LEU A 53 -4.56 10.61 -1.28
CA LEU A 53 -3.92 9.36 -1.68
C LEU A 53 -2.91 9.57 -2.83
N ARG A 54 -3.27 10.39 -3.81
CA ARG A 54 -2.35 10.77 -4.90
C ARG A 54 -1.17 11.54 -4.36
N ALA A 55 -1.39 12.59 -3.57
CA ALA A 55 -0.32 13.38 -2.98
C ALA A 55 0.65 12.51 -2.16
N ALA A 56 0.13 11.63 -1.31
CA ALA A 56 0.92 10.67 -0.54
C ALA A 56 1.75 9.75 -1.45
N THR A 57 1.15 9.20 -2.51
CA THR A 57 1.84 8.35 -3.50
C THR A 57 3.00 9.08 -4.17
N TRP A 58 2.79 10.33 -4.57
CA TRP A 58 3.84 11.17 -5.18
C TRP A 58 4.96 11.48 -4.18
N VAL A 59 4.60 11.83 -2.94
CA VAL A 59 5.56 12.13 -1.87
C VAL A 59 6.47 10.94 -1.61
N VAL A 60 5.90 9.75 -1.37
CA VAL A 60 6.69 8.54 -1.14
C VAL A 60 7.54 8.19 -2.35
N THR A 61 6.98 8.30 -3.57
CA THR A 61 7.69 7.83 -4.76
C THR A 61 8.88 8.70 -5.14
N LEU A 62 8.73 10.03 -5.02
CA LEU A 62 9.73 10.99 -5.46
C LEU A 62 10.60 11.50 -4.32
N PHE A 63 10.00 11.90 -3.19
CA PHE A 63 10.70 12.55 -2.10
C PHE A 63 11.19 11.57 -1.04
N GLY A 64 10.49 10.45 -0.84
CA GLY A 64 10.92 9.41 0.11
C GLY A 64 12.38 8.99 -0.06
N PRO A 65 12.80 8.52 -1.26
CA PRO A 65 14.18 8.13 -1.50
C PRO A 65 15.18 9.27 -1.29
N LEU A 66 14.84 10.50 -1.72
CA LEU A 66 15.71 11.66 -1.56
C LEU A 66 15.99 11.96 -0.09
N LEU A 67 14.99 11.80 0.78
CA LEU A 67 15.12 12.03 2.22
C LEU A 67 15.98 10.97 2.92
N VAL A 68 16.10 9.76 2.34
CA VAL A 68 17.00 8.69 2.80
C VAL A 68 18.33 8.70 2.05
N GLY A 69 18.62 9.77 1.28
CA GLY A 69 19.90 9.94 0.59
C GLY A 69 20.05 9.10 -0.69
N ARG A 70 18.94 8.62 -1.28
CA ARG A 70 18.92 7.81 -2.50
C ARG A 70 18.43 8.64 -3.70
N LEU A 71 19.27 8.82 -4.72
CA LEU A 71 18.92 9.51 -5.98
C LEU A 71 18.18 8.57 -6.98
N ARG A 72 17.22 7.79 -6.51
CA ARG A 72 16.43 6.85 -7.32
C ARG A 72 14.96 6.94 -6.96
N ARG A 73 14.06 6.59 -7.88
CA ARG A 73 12.62 6.53 -7.58
C ARG A 73 12.31 5.32 -6.69
N PHE A 74 11.35 5.45 -5.78
CA PHE A 74 10.98 4.41 -4.82
C PHE A 74 10.74 3.04 -5.48
N GLY A 75 9.95 3.00 -6.56
CA GLY A 75 9.64 1.76 -7.26
C GLY A 75 10.84 1.08 -7.94
N SER A 76 11.98 1.77 -8.07
CA SER A 76 13.23 1.20 -8.61
C SER A 76 14.19 0.70 -7.53
N LEU A 77 13.88 0.94 -6.25
CA LEU A 77 14.67 0.44 -5.12
C LEU A 77 14.42 -1.06 -4.90
N PRO A 78 15.41 -1.80 -4.38
CA PRO A 78 15.21 -3.13 -3.80
C PRO A 78 14.15 -3.13 -2.70
N VAL A 79 13.50 -4.27 -2.46
CA VAL A 79 12.43 -4.38 -1.45
C VAL A 79 12.91 -3.99 -0.05
N SER A 80 14.13 -4.38 0.33
CA SER A 80 14.74 -4.01 1.62
C SER A 80 14.86 -2.49 1.80
N GLU A 81 15.34 -1.78 0.77
CA GLU A 81 15.51 -0.32 0.81
C GLU A 81 14.17 0.45 0.78
N ARG A 82 13.11 -0.15 0.24
CA ARG A 82 11.77 0.48 0.27
C ARG A 82 11.22 0.58 1.68
N GLY A 83 11.48 -0.42 2.52
CA GLY A 83 11.13 -0.40 3.94
C GLY A 83 11.83 0.74 4.67
N GLU A 84 13.15 0.88 4.46
CA GLU A 84 13.96 1.97 5.02
C GLU A 84 13.43 3.36 4.64
N VAL A 85 12.93 3.53 3.41
CA VAL A 85 12.32 4.80 2.98
C VAL A 85 11.02 5.10 3.74
N LEU A 86 10.13 4.11 3.90
CA LEU A 86 8.89 4.30 4.65
C LEU A 86 9.18 4.57 6.13
N GLU A 87 10.17 3.89 6.70
CA GLU A 87 10.62 4.10 8.07
C GLU A 87 11.26 5.48 8.26
N GLY A 88 12.11 5.92 7.34
CA GLY A 88 12.71 7.25 7.36
C GLY A 88 11.67 8.37 7.28
N LEU A 89 10.62 8.19 6.46
CA LEU A 89 9.48 9.10 6.43
C LEU A 89 8.74 9.13 7.77
N ALA A 90 8.48 7.97 8.37
CA ALA A 90 7.82 7.86 9.68
C ALA A 90 8.63 8.48 10.84
N HIS A 91 9.94 8.65 10.67
CA HIS A 91 10.80 9.35 11.65
C HIS A 91 11.06 10.82 11.31
N SER A 92 10.42 11.35 10.26
CA SER A 92 10.58 12.75 9.86
C SER A 92 10.06 13.72 10.94
N ARG A 93 10.73 14.87 11.07
CA ARG A 93 10.28 15.97 11.95
C ARG A 93 9.06 16.70 11.39
N LEU A 94 8.83 16.60 10.08
CA LEU A 94 7.67 17.21 9.44
C LEU A 94 6.47 16.30 9.63
N TYR A 95 5.48 16.76 10.40
CA TYR A 95 4.26 16.00 10.72
C TYR A 95 3.63 15.36 9.48
N LEU A 96 3.45 16.13 8.41
CA LEU A 96 2.85 15.62 7.18
C LEU A 96 3.63 14.44 6.57
N LEU A 97 4.97 14.48 6.57
CA LEU A 97 5.78 13.38 6.06
C LEU A 97 5.72 12.15 6.96
N ARG A 98 5.64 12.38 8.27
CA ARG A 98 5.55 11.33 9.28
C ARG A 98 4.25 10.53 9.19
N GLU A 99 3.14 11.19 8.91
CA GLU A 99 1.83 10.52 8.87
C GLU A 99 1.60 9.74 7.57
N ILE A 100 2.23 10.15 6.46
CA ILE A 100 2.03 9.54 5.13
C ILE A 100 2.20 8.01 5.13
N PRO A 101 3.26 7.42 5.70
CA PRO A 101 3.40 5.97 5.78
C PRO A 101 2.26 5.29 6.52
N MET A 102 1.77 5.89 7.62
CA MET A 102 0.65 5.35 8.39
C MET A 102 -0.66 5.40 7.58
N LEU A 103 -0.94 6.52 6.93
CA LEU A 103 -2.12 6.68 6.08
C LEU A 103 -2.12 5.65 4.94
N LEU A 104 -0.99 5.49 4.26
CA LEU A 104 -0.84 4.53 3.17
C LEU A 104 -0.94 3.09 3.68
N LYS A 105 -0.38 2.80 4.85
CA LYS A 105 -0.52 1.49 5.51
C LYS A 105 -1.97 1.20 5.82
N MET A 106 -2.73 2.14 6.38
CA MET A 106 -4.16 1.94 6.64
C MET A 106 -4.93 1.61 5.36
N VAL A 107 -4.71 2.35 4.27
CA VAL A 107 -5.36 2.05 2.97
C VAL A 107 -4.96 0.67 2.46
N ALA A 108 -3.67 0.32 2.55
CA ALA A 108 -3.19 -1.01 2.19
C ALA A 108 -3.84 -2.11 3.04
N SER A 109 -4.00 -1.88 4.34
CA SER A 109 -4.63 -2.81 5.28
C SER A 109 -6.08 -3.10 4.92
N LEU A 110 -6.85 -2.06 4.54
CA LEU A 110 -8.25 -2.22 4.11
C LEU A 110 -8.38 -3.20 2.93
N GLY A 111 -7.42 -3.18 2.01
CA GLY A 111 -7.39 -4.13 0.90
C GLY A 111 -6.81 -5.49 1.28
N TYR A 112 -5.57 -5.50 1.76
CA TYR A 112 -4.79 -6.71 1.96
C TYR A 112 -5.36 -7.58 3.09
N VAL A 113 -5.64 -6.99 4.25
CA VAL A 113 -6.26 -7.71 5.37
C VAL A 113 -7.76 -7.95 5.11
N GLY A 114 -8.37 -7.24 4.17
CA GLY A 114 -9.71 -7.52 3.67
C GLY A 114 -9.82 -8.81 2.84
N MET A 115 -8.69 -9.38 2.39
CA MET A 115 -8.71 -10.59 1.57
C MET A 115 -9.08 -11.83 2.41
N PRO A 116 -10.05 -12.67 1.99
CA PRO A 116 -10.44 -13.86 2.74
C PRO A 116 -9.28 -14.83 2.99
N ASP A 117 -8.37 -14.97 2.03
CA ASP A 117 -7.21 -15.87 2.13
C ASP A 117 -6.23 -15.39 3.20
N VAL A 118 -5.96 -14.08 3.23
CA VAL A 118 -5.10 -13.44 4.24
C VAL A 118 -5.74 -13.53 5.62
N GLN A 119 -7.07 -13.31 5.73
CA GLN A 119 -7.79 -13.48 7.00
C GLN A 119 -7.71 -14.91 7.53
N ARG A 120 -7.91 -15.91 6.65
CA ARG A 120 -7.79 -17.33 7.02
C ARG A 120 -6.40 -17.68 7.51
N GLU A 121 -5.36 -17.20 6.83
CA GLU A 121 -3.97 -17.43 7.22
C GLU A 121 -3.62 -16.77 8.56
N LEU A 122 -4.18 -15.59 8.83
CA LEU A 122 -4.04 -14.88 10.11
C LEU A 122 -4.92 -15.46 11.23
N GLY A 123 -5.75 -16.47 10.95
CA GLY A 123 -6.68 -17.06 11.93
C GLY A 123 -7.84 -16.12 12.31
N LEU A 124 -8.15 -15.13 11.47
CA LEU A 124 -9.26 -14.22 11.65
C LEU A 124 -10.55 -14.83 11.08
N SER A 125 -11.67 -14.64 11.77
CA SER A 125 -12.98 -14.94 11.20
C SER A 125 -13.26 -14.02 10.02
N VAL A 126 -13.78 -14.56 8.91
CA VAL A 126 -14.15 -13.75 7.74
C VAL A 126 -15.19 -12.70 8.15
N VAL A 127 -14.78 -11.43 8.15
CA VAL A 127 -15.60 -10.33 8.68
C VAL A 127 -16.68 -9.92 7.68
N ASP A 128 -16.35 -9.95 6.40
CA ASP A 128 -17.27 -9.58 5.32
C ASP A 128 -17.96 -10.83 4.76
N SER A 129 -19.26 -10.94 4.99
CA SER A 129 -20.08 -12.02 4.42
C SER A 129 -20.15 -11.96 2.88
N GLN A 130 -19.95 -10.77 2.30
CA GLN A 130 -19.82 -10.55 0.87
C GLN A 130 -18.67 -9.57 0.58
N PRO A 131 -17.43 -10.07 0.43
CA PRO A 131 -16.31 -9.20 0.08
C PRO A 131 -16.51 -8.59 -1.32
N PRO A 132 -15.86 -7.44 -1.60
CA PRO A 132 -15.93 -6.80 -2.91
C PRO A 132 -15.62 -7.78 -4.06
N SER A 133 -16.22 -7.58 -5.24
CA SER A 133 -16.05 -8.49 -6.39
C SER A 133 -14.57 -8.74 -6.73
N TRP A 134 -13.74 -7.69 -6.65
CA TRP A 134 -12.31 -7.78 -6.90
C TRP A 134 -11.54 -8.60 -5.85
N ALA A 135 -12.07 -8.77 -4.64
CA ALA A 135 -11.48 -9.58 -3.57
C ALA A 135 -11.92 -11.05 -3.63
N ARG A 136 -12.99 -11.36 -4.39
CA ARG A 136 -13.54 -12.73 -4.54
C ARG A 136 -12.79 -13.60 -5.56
N GLY A 137 -11.85 -13.03 -6.32
CA GLY A 137 -11.15 -13.75 -7.39
C GLY A 137 -12.02 -14.02 -8.63
N GLU A 138 -13.22 -13.43 -8.71
CA GLU A 138 -14.07 -13.46 -9.90
C GLU A 138 -13.45 -12.54 -10.96
N ARG A 139 -12.98 -13.12 -12.06
CA ARG A 139 -12.53 -12.41 -13.27
C ARG A 139 -13.68 -12.21 -14.24
#